data_AF-A0A2D6XGE0-F1
#
_entry.id   AF-A0A2D6XGE0-F1
#
_cell.length_a   1.000
_cell.length_b   1.000
_cell.length_c   1.000
_cell.angle_alpha   90.00
_cell.angle_beta   90.00
_cell.angle_gamma   90.00
#
_symmetry.space_group_name_H-M   'P 1'
#
loop_
_entity.id
_entity.type
_entity.pdbx_description
1 polymer ?
#
loop_
_entity_poly.entity_id
_entity_poly.type
_entity_poly.pdbx_seq_one_letter_code
_entity_poly.pdbx_strand_id
1 'polypeptide(L)'
;MSLRKFGPNDININTMKAHPPSEFFIYDGHVYYNNVPHISGTFSSGSNITLLNTGFISLYEYNISRTPLHFIDLPSGLYKTPAARTAGFTDPGSNPIIYPYLTKDSARASFKTAGHIPDVLYNNEFQYGDVLSGTYPQYASITREYITNPSASYNMHFWSLKNTLNLYGVQSRHYLVSSSLGNKNTQPLNLIHIPSIFYGTEIKPGTVSLRWYFTGSLIGELQDSKENGELIQVGPAASVGSGSVGGVVLYNEGFILLTGSWNLNEEQIFLLSSSGGSPVAAYPEWLYFGAGANDGLPVDDTWRTATPGGGGLASASFGLTFQGTTKTQTVTMYTHAKRGQVNYSNNLTFLMSGSEKLEYTSSHVYEENSNRLLANTVSSSYTDYSASFKRQVYISKVGIYDVNKNLIGVATLSNPVKKEEDEDLSFKIKLDI
;
A
#
# COMPACT_ATOMS: atom_id res chain seq x y z
N MET A 1 41.56 -9.99 -9.70
CA MET A 1 40.26 -9.29 -9.56
C MET A 1 40.55 -7.81 -9.38
N SER A 2 40.15 -6.97 -10.33
CA SER A 2 40.36 -5.53 -10.25
C SER A 2 39.32 -4.88 -9.35
N LEU A 3 39.75 -4.23 -8.27
CA LEU A 3 38.89 -3.45 -7.39
C LEU A 3 38.99 -1.96 -7.77
N ARG A 4 37.85 -1.28 -7.83
CA ARG A 4 37.77 0.16 -8.01
C ARG A 4 37.06 0.76 -6.81
N LYS A 5 37.68 1.77 -6.19
CA LYS A 5 37.02 2.59 -5.16
C LYS A 5 36.14 3.63 -5.85
N PHE A 6 34.89 3.77 -5.40
CA PHE A 6 34.00 4.82 -5.87
C PHE A 6 34.55 6.19 -5.47
N GLY A 7 34.60 7.11 -6.43
CA GLY A 7 34.88 8.53 -6.18
C GLY A 7 33.62 9.29 -5.73
N PRO A 8 33.77 10.56 -5.28
CA PRO A 8 32.63 11.39 -4.87
C PRO A 8 31.58 11.61 -5.96
N ASN A 9 31.99 11.63 -7.23
CA ASN A 9 31.09 11.82 -8.38
C ASN A 9 30.52 10.52 -8.94
N ASP A 10 30.97 9.36 -8.42
CA ASP A 10 30.52 8.06 -8.88
C ASP A 10 29.22 7.61 -8.17
N ILE A 11 28.85 8.26 -7.05
CA ILE A 11 27.67 7.92 -6.25
C ILE A 11 26.71 9.10 -6.24
N ASN A 12 25.52 8.89 -6.78
CA ASN A 12 24.43 9.86 -6.73
C ASN A 12 23.31 9.30 -5.88
N ILE A 13 22.97 10.02 -4.81
CA ILE A 13 21.81 9.73 -3.96
C ILE A 13 20.69 10.64 -4.44
N ASN A 14 19.62 10.05 -4.97
CA ASN A 14 18.45 10.75 -5.46
C ASN A 14 17.21 10.26 -4.72
N THR A 15 16.24 11.13 -4.50
CA THR A 15 14.93 10.74 -4.00
C THR A 15 13.94 10.76 -5.16
N MET A 16 13.39 9.60 -5.50
CA MET A 16 12.29 9.50 -6.45
C MET A 16 10.99 9.86 -5.74
N LYS A 17 10.27 10.87 -6.24
CA LYS A 17 8.93 11.25 -5.77
C LYS A 17 7.91 10.71 -6.78
N ALA A 18 7.07 9.77 -6.35
CA ALA A 18 6.01 9.20 -7.16
C ALA A 18 4.63 9.61 -6.60
N HIS A 19 3.64 9.67 -7.49
CA HIS A 19 2.29 10.13 -7.18
C HIS A 19 1.23 9.09 -7.56
N PRO A 20 1.12 7.99 -6.77
CA PRO A 20 0.12 6.97 -7.06
C PRO A 20 -1.30 7.56 -6.90
N PRO A 21 -2.21 7.36 -7.87
CA PRO A 21 -3.61 7.74 -7.71
C PRO A 21 -4.34 6.73 -6.81
N SER A 22 -5.25 7.23 -6.00
CA SER A 22 -6.17 6.45 -5.19
C SER A 22 -7.59 6.94 -5.42
N GLU A 23 -8.48 5.99 -5.68
CA GLU A 23 -9.92 6.24 -5.85
C GLU A 23 -10.70 5.38 -4.87
N PHE A 24 -11.59 6.02 -4.13
CA PHE A 24 -12.59 5.37 -3.30
C PHE A 24 -13.97 5.69 -3.84
N PHE A 25 -14.77 4.65 -4.06
CA PHE A 25 -16.17 4.79 -4.40
C PHE A 25 -16.98 4.16 -3.27
N ILE A 26 -17.94 4.90 -2.72
CA ILE A 26 -18.80 4.43 -1.63
C ILE A 26 -20.20 4.36 -2.21
N TYR A 27 -20.80 3.19 -2.13
CA TYR A 27 -22.13 2.94 -2.66
C TYR A 27 -22.83 1.94 -1.77
N ASP A 28 -24.07 2.25 -1.38
CA ASP A 28 -24.92 1.32 -0.66
C ASP A 28 -24.26 0.73 0.61
N GLY A 29 -23.55 1.61 1.34
CA GLY A 29 -22.77 1.28 2.54
C GLY A 29 -21.57 0.36 2.34
N HIS A 30 -21.15 0.15 1.10
CA HIS A 30 -19.91 -0.55 0.76
C HIS A 30 -18.88 0.43 0.22
N VAL A 31 -17.63 0.25 0.65
CA VAL A 31 -16.48 0.98 0.12
C VAL A 31 -15.86 0.14 -1.01
N TYR A 32 -15.38 0.78 -2.06
CA TYR A 32 -14.62 0.17 -3.15
C TYR A 32 -13.34 0.98 -3.34
N TYR A 33 -12.21 0.29 -3.44
CA TYR A 33 -10.91 0.91 -3.66
C TYR A 33 -10.43 0.61 -5.08
N ASN A 34 -10.03 1.65 -5.83
CA ASN A 34 -9.59 1.60 -7.23
C ASN A 34 -10.53 0.79 -8.14
N ASN A 35 -11.83 0.89 -7.92
CA ASN A 35 -12.87 0.16 -8.65
C ASN A 35 -12.65 -1.37 -8.70
N VAL A 36 -11.93 -1.92 -7.71
CA VAL A 36 -11.75 -3.37 -7.58
C VAL A 36 -13.05 -3.96 -7.03
N PRO A 37 -13.75 -4.82 -7.80
CA PRO A 37 -14.99 -5.43 -7.35
C PRO A 37 -14.71 -6.52 -6.30
N HIS A 38 -15.77 -6.99 -5.65
CA HIS A 38 -15.71 -8.20 -4.83
C HIS A 38 -15.39 -9.41 -5.72
N ILE A 39 -14.28 -10.11 -5.45
CA ILE A 39 -13.90 -11.32 -6.19
C ILE A 39 -14.05 -12.51 -5.25
N SER A 40 -14.97 -13.42 -5.54
CA SER A 40 -15.14 -14.66 -4.79
C SER A 40 -14.22 -15.75 -5.36
N GLY A 41 -13.42 -16.39 -4.52
CA GLY A 41 -12.56 -17.52 -4.89
C GLY A 41 -13.25 -18.87 -4.68
N THR A 42 -12.66 -19.94 -5.23
CA THR A 42 -13.12 -21.33 -5.10
C THR A 42 -13.28 -21.79 -3.64
N PHE A 43 -12.51 -21.19 -2.72
CA PHE A 43 -12.45 -21.51 -1.30
C PHE A 43 -13.07 -20.42 -0.40
N SER A 44 -13.63 -19.37 -0.99
CA SER A 44 -14.28 -18.25 -0.30
C SER A 44 -15.69 -18.04 -0.86
N SER A 45 -16.51 -19.09 -0.80
CA SER A 45 -17.91 -19.01 -1.25
C SER A 45 -18.68 -17.99 -0.40
N GLY A 46 -18.97 -16.82 -0.98
CA GLY A 46 -19.69 -15.73 -0.32
C GLY A 46 -18.82 -14.65 0.34
N SER A 47 -17.49 -14.77 0.26
CA SER A 47 -16.54 -13.78 0.80
C SER A 47 -15.40 -13.50 -0.19
N ASN A 48 -14.80 -12.32 -0.06
CA ASN A 48 -13.76 -11.87 -0.99
C ASN A 48 -12.55 -12.82 -0.88
N ILE A 49 -11.79 -12.97 -1.97
CA ILE A 49 -10.58 -13.79 -2.00
C ILE A 49 -9.59 -13.37 -0.93
N THR A 50 -9.60 -12.11 -0.50
CA THR A 50 -8.74 -11.59 0.57
C THR A 50 -9.30 -11.83 1.99
N LEU A 51 -10.49 -12.44 2.12
CA LEU A 51 -11.28 -12.56 3.35
C LEU A 51 -11.61 -11.21 4.03
N LEU A 52 -11.56 -10.12 3.26
CA LEU A 52 -11.92 -8.77 3.69
C LEU A 52 -13.16 -8.28 2.95
N ASN A 53 -13.86 -7.29 3.52
CA ASN A 53 -14.93 -6.62 2.80
C ASN A 53 -14.37 -5.81 1.61
N THR A 54 -15.20 -5.40 0.66
CA THR A 54 -14.78 -4.51 -0.43
C THR A 54 -14.20 -3.22 0.12
N GLY A 55 -13.23 -2.64 -0.59
CA GLY A 55 -12.62 -1.37 -0.19
C GLY A 55 -11.60 -1.47 0.94
N PHE A 56 -11.30 -2.68 1.42
CA PHE A 56 -10.21 -2.96 2.35
C PHE A 56 -8.99 -3.49 1.61
N ILE A 57 -7.81 -3.04 2.02
CA ILE A 57 -6.53 -3.63 1.60
C ILE A 57 -6.01 -4.54 2.72
N SER A 58 -5.57 -5.74 2.34
CA SER A 58 -4.86 -6.65 3.26
C SER A 58 -3.42 -6.17 3.39
N LEU A 59 -2.93 -5.99 4.61
CA LEU A 59 -1.56 -5.51 4.84
C LEU A 59 -0.50 -6.58 4.57
N TYR A 60 -0.85 -7.86 4.77
CA TYR A 60 0.10 -8.96 4.67
C TYR A 60 -0.37 -10.15 3.85
N GLU A 61 -1.60 -10.10 3.31
CA GLU A 61 -2.09 -11.09 2.35
C GLU A 61 -2.06 -12.54 2.86
N TYR A 62 -2.06 -12.73 4.19
CA TYR A 62 -1.80 -14.04 4.79
C TYR A 62 -2.91 -15.06 4.54
N ASN A 63 -4.15 -14.59 4.33
CA ASN A 63 -5.32 -15.46 4.20
C ASN A 63 -5.99 -15.43 2.82
N ILE A 64 -5.23 -15.11 1.76
CA ILE A 64 -5.76 -15.11 0.39
C ILE A 64 -6.26 -16.51 0.02
N SER A 65 -7.52 -16.59 -0.42
CA SER A 65 -8.21 -17.77 -0.94
C SER A 65 -8.14 -18.99 0.00
N ARG A 66 -8.26 -18.76 1.31
CA ARG A 66 -8.29 -19.84 2.32
C ARG A 66 -9.71 -20.10 2.80
N THR A 67 -10.05 -21.37 3.00
CA THR A 67 -11.30 -21.74 3.68
C THR A 67 -11.15 -21.49 5.19
N PRO A 68 -12.14 -20.85 5.84
CA PRO A 68 -12.34 -21.07 7.27
C PRO A 68 -12.53 -22.57 7.50
N LEU A 69 -12.03 -23.13 8.62
CA LEU A 69 -12.24 -24.54 8.93
C LEU A 69 -13.73 -24.86 8.77
N HIS A 70 -14.03 -25.83 7.90
CA HIS A 70 -15.38 -26.30 7.67
C HIS A 70 -15.91 -26.86 8.99
N PHE A 71 -16.78 -26.11 9.68
CA PHE A 71 -17.59 -26.71 10.72
C PHE A 71 -18.49 -27.70 10.01
N ILE A 72 -18.17 -28.98 10.10
CA ILE A 72 -19.07 -30.04 9.69
C ILE A 72 -20.33 -29.85 10.54
N ASP A 73 -21.46 -29.50 9.89
CA ASP A 73 -22.77 -29.47 10.52
C ASP A 73 -23.09 -30.87 11.04
N LEU A 74 -22.76 -31.11 12.31
CA LEU A 74 -23.23 -32.29 13.01
C LEU A 74 -24.68 -32.04 13.45
N PRO A 75 -25.57 -33.06 13.32
CA PRO A 75 -26.98 -32.92 13.64
C PRO A 75 -27.20 -32.33 15.04
N SER A 76 -28.16 -31.40 15.11
CA SER A 76 -28.55 -30.64 16.30
C SER A 76 -28.71 -31.53 17.55
N GLY A 77 -27.85 -31.33 18.55
CA GLY A 77 -28.01 -31.95 19.88
C GLY A 77 -26.73 -32.32 20.62
N LEU A 78 -25.55 -32.26 19.98
CA LEU A 78 -24.27 -32.52 20.62
C LEU A 78 -23.50 -31.20 20.81
N TYR A 79 -23.07 -30.95 22.04
CA TYR A 79 -22.30 -29.76 22.43
C TYR A 79 -21.16 -29.47 21.45
N LYS A 80 -21.12 -28.23 20.95
CA LYS A 80 -20.06 -27.66 20.12
C LYS A 80 -18.74 -27.64 20.90
N THR A 81 -18.05 -28.75 20.99
CA THR A 81 -16.62 -28.75 21.28
C THR A 81 -15.88 -28.58 19.95
N PRO A 82 -14.76 -27.84 19.89
CA PRO A 82 -13.87 -27.90 18.73
C PRO A 82 -13.55 -29.37 18.54
N ALA A 83 -14.03 -29.95 17.45
CA ALA A 83 -13.97 -31.38 17.24
C ALA A 83 -12.56 -31.86 17.58
N ALA A 84 -12.47 -32.65 18.65
CA ALA A 84 -11.31 -33.48 18.88
C ALA A 84 -10.99 -34.12 17.54
N ARG A 85 -9.73 -34.00 17.15
CA ARG A 85 -9.08 -34.59 15.99
C ARG A 85 -9.43 -36.08 15.91
N THR A 86 -10.62 -36.39 15.40
CA THR A 86 -11.05 -37.75 15.08
C THR A 86 -10.30 -38.10 13.82
N ALA A 87 -9.24 -38.89 14.00
CA ALA A 87 -8.45 -39.46 12.94
C ALA A 87 -9.39 -40.13 11.93
N GLY A 88 -9.41 -39.62 10.69
CA GLY A 88 -10.04 -40.35 9.59
C GLY A 88 -11.00 -39.58 8.67
N PHE A 89 -10.85 -38.27 8.47
CA PHE A 89 -11.11 -37.63 7.16
C PHE A 89 -10.56 -36.20 7.19
N THR A 90 -9.24 -36.06 7.24
CA THR A 90 -8.57 -34.79 6.94
C THR A 90 -8.34 -34.76 5.44
N ASP A 91 -8.99 -33.83 4.74
CA ASP A 91 -8.45 -33.32 3.49
C ASP A 91 -7.00 -32.89 3.80
N PRO A 92 -5.96 -33.56 3.27
CA PRO A 92 -4.57 -33.33 3.69
C PRO A 92 -4.00 -31.98 3.22
N GLY A 93 -4.82 -31.11 2.64
CA GLY A 93 -4.37 -29.91 1.91
C GLY A 93 -5.01 -28.59 2.34
N SER A 94 -5.97 -28.56 3.28
CA SER A 94 -6.60 -27.30 3.70
C SER A 94 -5.80 -26.64 4.84
N ASN A 95 -4.96 -25.66 4.46
CA ASN A 95 -4.28 -24.81 5.43
C ASN A 95 -5.31 -23.94 6.16
N PRO A 96 -5.38 -23.98 7.51
CA PRO A 96 -6.31 -23.14 8.25
C PRO A 96 -5.98 -21.64 8.06
N ILE A 97 -7.00 -20.79 8.27
CA ILE A 97 -6.84 -19.34 8.36
C ILE A 97 -5.79 -19.01 9.45
N ILE A 98 -4.87 -18.11 9.13
CA ILE A 98 -3.92 -17.54 10.08
C ILE A 98 -4.65 -16.47 10.88
N TYR A 99 -4.80 -16.72 12.18
CA TYR A 99 -5.34 -15.79 13.16
C TYR A 99 -4.21 -15.05 13.89
N PRO A 100 -4.43 -13.80 14.37
CA PRO A 100 -3.49 -13.18 15.29
C PRO A 100 -3.32 -14.05 16.53
N TYR A 101 -2.08 -14.17 17.03
CA TYR A 101 -1.79 -14.95 18.23
C TYR A 101 -2.39 -14.26 19.45
N LEU A 102 -3.40 -14.86 20.08
CA LEU A 102 -3.81 -14.50 21.42
C LEU A 102 -2.98 -15.32 22.43
N THR A 103 -2.33 -14.64 23.37
CA THR A 103 -1.61 -15.30 24.47
C THR A 103 -2.62 -16.01 25.37
N LYS A 104 -2.60 -17.35 25.34
CA LYS A 104 -3.28 -18.19 26.31
C LYS A 104 -2.64 -17.92 27.69
N ASP A 105 -3.47 -17.59 28.67
CA ASP A 105 -3.08 -17.20 30.05
C ASP A 105 -2.70 -15.71 30.25
N SER A 106 -3.36 -14.80 29.55
CA SER A 106 -3.21 -13.35 29.72
C SER A 106 -4.20 -12.69 30.68
N ALA A 107 -5.01 -13.46 31.40
CA ALA A 107 -5.81 -12.94 32.49
C ALA A 107 -4.84 -12.33 33.52
N ARG A 108 -4.71 -10.99 33.51
CA ARG A 108 -3.78 -10.10 34.27
C ARG A 108 -2.58 -9.49 33.53
N ALA A 109 -2.39 -9.71 32.23
CA ALA A 109 -1.26 -9.16 31.48
C ALA A 109 -1.65 -8.31 30.25
N SER A 110 -2.91 -7.86 30.14
CA SER A 110 -3.27 -6.92 29.07
C SER A 110 -2.69 -5.53 29.34
N PHE A 111 -2.10 -4.92 28.31
CA PHE A 111 -1.67 -3.53 28.41
C PHE A 111 -2.91 -2.65 28.61
N LYS A 112 -2.85 -1.69 29.54
CA LYS A 112 -3.89 -0.72 29.92
C LYS A 112 -4.50 0.10 28.74
N THR A 113 -4.01 -0.11 27.53
CA THR A 113 -4.36 0.58 26.29
C THR A 113 -5.57 -0.03 25.57
N ALA A 114 -6.05 -1.23 25.95
CA ALA A 114 -7.33 -1.74 25.46
C ALA A 114 -8.47 -1.03 26.22
N GLY A 115 -9.12 -0.08 25.54
CA GLY A 115 -10.18 0.75 26.12
C GLY A 115 -11.37 -0.06 26.65
N HIS A 116 -11.88 0.39 27.80
CA HIS A 116 -13.24 0.17 28.32
C HIS A 116 -13.80 -1.27 28.27
N ILE A 117 -13.07 -2.25 28.79
CA ILE A 117 -13.66 -3.54 29.18
C ILE A 117 -14.12 -3.42 30.64
N PRO A 118 -15.43 -3.44 30.95
CA PRO A 118 -15.90 -3.43 32.34
C PRO A 118 -15.30 -4.58 33.17
N ASP A 119 -15.00 -4.34 34.45
CA ASP A 119 -14.34 -5.29 35.37
C ASP A 119 -15.00 -6.69 35.43
N VAL A 120 -16.28 -6.78 35.07
CA VAL A 120 -17.06 -8.03 35.02
C VAL A 120 -16.66 -8.92 33.84
N LEU A 121 -16.21 -8.33 32.72
CA LEU A 121 -15.69 -9.05 31.54
C LEU A 121 -14.20 -9.40 31.71
N TYR A 122 -13.42 -8.57 32.43
CA TYR A 122 -11.99 -8.78 32.69
C TYR A 122 -11.69 -10.08 33.47
N ASN A 123 -12.59 -10.50 34.38
CA ASN A 123 -12.40 -11.72 35.17
C ASN A 123 -12.96 -13.00 34.51
N ASN A 124 -13.75 -12.87 33.43
CA ASN A 124 -14.44 -13.97 32.76
C ASN A 124 -14.15 -14.02 31.24
N GLU A 125 -13.05 -13.41 30.79
CA GLU A 125 -12.81 -13.15 29.37
C GLU A 125 -12.79 -14.43 28.52
N PHE A 126 -12.30 -15.55 29.07
CA PHE A 126 -12.29 -16.86 28.41
C PHE A 126 -12.51 -18.01 29.40
N GLN A 127 -13.47 -18.89 29.12
CA GLN A 127 -13.71 -20.14 29.84
C GLN A 127 -12.87 -21.29 29.28
N TYR A 128 -12.66 -22.33 30.09
CA TYR A 128 -11.99 -23.55 29.64
C TYR A 128 -12.82 -24.24 28.54
N GLY A 129 -12.28 -24.26 27.32
CA GLY A 129 -12.95 -24.79 26.14
C GLY A 129 -13.28 -23.75 25.07
N ASP A 130 -13.13 -22.45 25.38
CA ASP A 130 -13.35 -21.39 24.41
C ASP A 130 -12.33 -21.44 23.28
N VAL A 131 -12.83 -21.36 22.04
CA VAL A 131 -12.00 -21.20 20.85
C VAL A 131 -11.69 -19.71 20.71
N LEU A 132 -10.43 -19.33 20.97
CA LEU A 132 -9.93 -17.99 20.73
C LEU A 132 -9.83 -17.75 19.23
N SER A 133 -10.88 -17.19 18.61
CA SER A 133 -10.83 -16.68 17.25
C SER A 133 -10.70 -15.16 17.28
N GLY A 134 -9.62 -14.65 16.69
CA GLY A 134 -9.44 -13.21 16.48
C GLY A 134 -9.88 -12.81 15.07
N THR A 135 -10.52 -11.66 14.91
CA THR A 135 -10.71 -11.09 13.57
C THR A 135 -9.35 -10.60 13.06
N TYR A 136 -8.99 -10.89 11.81
CA TYR A 136 -7.73 -10.48 11.19
C TYR A 136 -7.61 -8.94 11.23
N PRO A 137 -6.81 -8.34 12.14
CA PRO A 137 -6.86 -6.90 12.40
C PRO A 137 -5.89 -6.13 11.49
N GLN A 138 -5.45 -6.75 10.40
CA GLN A 138 -4.38 -6.24 9.53
C GLN A 138 -4.95 -5.84 8.17
N TYR A 139 -5.98 -5.01 8.20
CA TYR A 139 -6.55 -4.38 7.03
C TYR A 139 -6.57 -2.86 7.21
N ALA A 140 -6.63 -2.14 6.10
CA ALA A 140 -6.86 -0.71 6.10
C ALA A 140 -7.97 -0.37 5.11
N SER A 141 -8.83 0.58 5.48
CA SER A 141 -9.82 1.21 4.62
C SER A 141 -10.10 2.62 5.15
N ILE A 142 -10.74 3.44 4.33
CA ILE A 142 -11.22 4.75 4.79
C ILE A 142 -12.35 4.55 5.81
N THR A 143 -12.43 5.46 6.76
CA THR A 143 -13.50 5.45 7.77
C THR A 143 -14.12 6.83 7.86
N ARG A 144 -15.44 6.88 7.93
CA ARG A 144 -16.19 8.10 8.21
C ARG A 144 -16.54 8.16 9.69
N GLU A 145 -16.47 9.35 10.25
CA GLU A 145 -17.00 9.67 11.58
C GLU A 145 -17.81 10.96 11.52
N TYR A 146 -19.12 10.84 11.78
CA TYR A 146 -20.01 11.97 11.89
C TYR A 146 -20.14 12.41 13.34
N ILE A 147 -19.79 13.68 13.61
CA ILE A 147 -19.74 14.23 14.98
C ILE A 147 -20.78 15.35 15.08
N THR A 148 -21.84 15.11 15.84
CA THR A 148 -22.93 16.09 16.07
C THR A 148 -22.50 17.29 16.89
N ASN A 149 -21.73 17.06 17.97
CA ASN A 149 -21.19 18.10 18.83
C ASN A 149 -19.83 17.65 19.41
N PRO A 150 -18.72 18.16 18.87
CA PRO A 150 -17.39 17.72 19.28
C PRO A 150 -17.03 18.04 20.74
N SER A 151 -17.57 19.12 21.29
CA SER A 151 -17.29 19.55 22.68
C SER A 151 -18.14 18.83 23.71
N ALA A 152 -19.39 18.52 23.41
CA ALA A 152 -20.29 17.86 24.37
C ALA A 152 -19.88 16.40 24.64
N SER A 153 -19.36 15.72 23.63
CA SER A 153 -18.97 14.30 23.72
C SER A 153 -17.48 14.07 23.98
N TYR A 154 -16.68 15.13 24.15
CA TYR A 154 -15.20 15.05 24.23
C TYR A 154 -14.61 14.10 23.17
N ASN A 155 -15.03 14.27 21.92
CA ASN A 155 -14.65 13.36 20.84
C ASN A 155 -13.12 13.37 20.63
N MET A 156 -12.43 12.30 21.06
CA MET A 156 -10.97 12.28 21.12
C MET A 156 -10.31 12.43 19.74
N HIS A 157 -10.96 11.97 18.67
CA HIS A 157 -10.45 12.11 17.31
C HIS A 157 -10.47 13.57 16.84
N PHE A 158 -11.51 14.33 17.15
CA PHE A 158 -11.53 15.77 16.87
C PHE A 158 -10.58 16.55 17.79
N TRP A 159 -10.57 16.23 19.09
CA TRP A 159 -9.75 16.95 20.07
C TRP A 159 -8.24 16.80 19.80
N SER A 160 -7.80 15.65 19.29
CA SER A 160 -6.41 15.44 18.90
C SER A 160 -5.99 16.31 17.70
N LEU A 161 -6.91 16.57 16.77
CA LEU A 161 -6.66 17.39 15.58
C LEU A 161 -6.77 18.89 15.84
N LYS A 162 -7.32 19.32 16.98
CA LYS A 162 -7.60 20.74 17.27
C LYS A 162 -6.38 21.66 17.17
N ASN A 163 -5.24 21.22 17.70
CA ASN A 163 -4.00 22.00 17.64
C ASN A 163 -3.46 22.07 16.22
N THR A 164 -3.49 20.94 15.51
CA THR A 164 -3.11 20.83 14.11
C THR A 164 -3.97 21.76 13.24
N LEU A 165 -5.28 21.74 13.39
CA LEU A 165 -6.21 22.63 12.70
C LEU A 165 -5.87 24.12 12.93
N ASN A 166 -5.59 24.52 14.17
CA ASN A 166 -5.20 25.91 14.43
C ASN A 166 -3.84 26.27 13.82
N LEU A 167 -2.89 25.32 13.74
CA LEU A 167 -1.60 25.52 13.09
C LEU A 167 -1.76 25.77 11.57
N TYR A 168 -2.61 24.99 10.89
CA TYR A 168 -2.94 25.20 9.48
C TYR A 168 -3.78 26.46 9.22
N GLY A 169 -4.22 27.17 10.28
CA GLY A 169 -4.86 28.48 10.19
C GLY A 169 -4.05 29.54 9.43
N VAL A 170 -2.72 29.35 9.32
CA VAL A 170 -1.83 30.21 8.52
C VAL A 170 -2.09 30.06 7.01
N GLN A 171 -2.48 28.88 6.55
CA GLN A 171 -2.77 28.61 5.13
C GLN A 171 -4.18 29.09 4.75
N SER A 172 -5.16 28.78 5.59
CA SER A 172 -6.53 29.25 5.42
C SER A 172 -7.23 29.46 6.76
N ARG A 173 -8.06 30.50 6.83
CA ARG A 173 -8.95 30.74 7.98
C ARG A 173 -9.98 29.64 8.17
N HIS A 174 -10.29 28.85 7.13
CA HIS A 174 -11.21 27.72 7.22
C HIS A 174 -10.69 26.57 8.10
N TYR A 175 -9.37 26.48 8.35
CA TYR A 175 -8.82 25.51 9.31
C TYR A 175 -9.08 25.88 10.76
N LEU A 176 -9.15 27.19 11.07
CA LEU A 176 -9.30 27.66 12.44
C LEU A 176 -10.53 27.05 13.09
N VAL A 177 -10.35 26.58 14.33
CA VAL A 177 -11.39 25.91 15.10
C VAL A 177 -12.48 26.88 15.52
N SER A 178 -12.09 28.11 15.88
CA SER A 178 -13.01 29.21 16.17
C SER A 178 -12.59 30.42 15.35
N SER A 179 -13.46 30.87 14.46
CA SER A 179 -13.25 32.07 13.65
C SER A 179 -14.58 32.71 13.25
N SER A 180 -14.52 33.82 12.51
CA SER A 180 -15.69 34.44 11.89
C SER A 180 -16.44 33.54 10.90
N LEU A 181 -15.83 32.43 10.48
CA LEU A 181 -16.41 31.47 9.54
C LEU A 181 -17.14 30.30 10.24
N GLY A 182 -17.16 30.28 11.57
CA GLY A 182 -17.83 29.25 12.37
C GLY A 182 -17.01 28.75 13.54
N ASN A 183 -17.64 27.93 14.37
CA ASN A 183 -17.02 27.31 15.54
C ASN A 183 -17.13 25.79 15.46
N LYS A 184 -16.03 25.14 15.07
CA LYS A 184 -15.90 23.69 14.95
C LYS A 184 -16.05 22.95 16.27
N ASN A 185 -15.95 23.63 17.41
CA ASN A 185 -16.17 23.00 18.71
C ASN A 185 -17.65 22.63 18.94
N THR A 186 -18.57 23.38 18.34
CA THR A 186 -20.01 23.29 18.66
C THR A 186 -20.86 22.89 17.46
N GLN A 187 -20.40 23.15 16.25
CA GLN A 187 -21.12 22.77 15.04
C GLN A 187 -20.90 21.29 14.70
N PRO A 188 -21.86 20.65 14.01
CA PRO A 188 -21.67 19.33 13.44
C PRO A 188 -20.51 19.32 12.43
N LEU A 189 -19.76 18.23 12.41
CA LEU A 189 -18.69 18.02 11.44
C LEU A 189 -18.63 16.57 11.00
N ASN A 190 -18.10 16.37 9.80
CA ASN A 190 -17.90 15.04 9.23
C ASN A 190 -16.41 14.86 8.98
N LEU A 191 -15.85 13.84 9.59
CA LEU A 191 -14.43 13.51 9.52
C LEU A 191 -14.26 12.26 8.67
N ILE A 192 -13.51 12.37 7.58
CA ILE A 192 -13.07 11.23 6.78
C ILE A 192 -11.61 10.98 7.11
N HIS A 193 -11.32 9.79 7.60
CA HIS A 193 -9.96 9.35 7.88
C HIS A 193 -9.46 8.46 6.74
N ILE A 194 -8.31 8.83 6.20
CA ILE A 194 -7.59 8.13 5.16
C ILE A 194 -6.31 7.57 5.80
N PRO A 195 -6.14 6.24 5.88
CA PRO A 195 -4.91 5.65 6.38
C PRO A 195 -3.69 5.98 5.49
N SER A 196 -2.51 6.13 6.11
CA SER A 196 -1.26 6.48 5.41
C SER A 196 -0.80 5.49 4.35
N ILE A 197 -1.25 4.23 4.41
CA ILE A 197 -0.96 3.25 3.35
C ILE A 197 -1.47 3.69 1.97
N PHE A 198 -2.54 4.50 1.92
CA PHE A 198 -3.13 4.95 0.65
C PHE A 198 -2.42 6.17 0.05
N TYR A 199 -1.76 7.02 0.85
CA TYR A 199 -1.10 8.22 0.35
C TYR A 199 0.43 8.23 0.54
N GLY A 200 0.99 7.30 1.32
CA GLY A 200 2.41 7.24 1.65
C GLY A 200 2.83 8.33 2.63
N THR A 201 3.56 9.33 2.14
CA THR A 201 4.15 10.39 2.98
C THR A 201 3.26 11.62 3.14
N GLU A 202 2.57 12.05 2.08
CA GLU A 202 1.66 13.19 2.08
C GLU A 202 0.65 13.01 0.93
N ILE A 203 -0.59 13.44 1.12
CA ILE A 203 -1.52 13.60 0.01
C ILE A 203 -1.03 14.79 -0.82
N LYS A 204 -0.97 14.64 -2.14
CA LYS A 204 -0.51 15.71 -3.03
C LYS A 204 -1.54 16.86 -3.03
N PRO A 205 -1.13 18.09 -2.66
CA PRO A 205 -2.00 19.26 -2.75
C PRO A 205 -2.52 19.47 -4.17
N GLY A 206 -3.76 19.95 -4.30
CA GLY A 206 -4.39 20.19 -5.60
C GLY A 206 -5.11 18.98 -6.20
N THR A 207 -4.95 17.78 -5.62
CA THR A 207 -5.43 16.53 -6.25
C THR A 207 -6.67 15.93 -5.61
N VAL A 208 -7.12 16.47 -4.47
CA VAL A 208 -8.29 15.97 -3.76
C VAL A 208 -9.57 16.44 -4.46
N SER A 209 -10.40 15.49 -4.88
CA SER A 209 -11.75 15.74 -5.39
C SER A 209 -12.74 14.80 -4.70
N LEU A 210 -13.82 15.38 -4.16
CA LEU A 210 -14.95 14.67 -3.58
C LEU A 210 -16.17 14.90 -4.46
N ARG A 211 -16.83 13.82 -4.88
CA ARG A 211 -18.01 13.84 -5.75
C ARG A 211 -19.19 13.23 -5.04
N TRP A 212 -20.32 13.91 -5.14
CA TRP A 212 -21.59 13.45 -4.62
C TRP A 212 -22.52 13.08 -5.76
N TYR A 213 -23.01 11.85 -5.75
CA TYR A 213 -23.99 11.36 -6.71
C TYR A 213 -25.33 11.10 -6.03
N PHE A 214 -26.39 11.59 -6.64
CA PHE A 214 -27.78 11.34 -6.27
C PHE A 214 -28.44 10.51 -7.37
N THR A 215 -28.86 9.29 -7.06
CA THR A 215 -29.45 8.34 -8.02
C THR A 215 -28.57 8.22 -9.29
N GLY A 216 -27.25 8.17 -9.10
CA GLY A 216 -26.25 8.08 -10.18
C GLY A 216 -25.89 9.40 -10.89
N SER A 217 -26.59 10.50 -10.63
CA SER A 217 -26.28 11.82 -11.22
C SER A 217 -25.41 12.67 -10.30
N LEU A 218 -24.38 13.33 -10.83
CA LEU A 218 -23.52 14.22 -10.05
C LEU A 218 -24.29 15.47 -9.59
N ILE A 219 -24.42 15.66 -8.28
CA ILE A 219 -25.11 16.83 -7.69
C ILE A 219 -24.17 17.79 -6.93
N GLY A 220 -22.94 17.36 -6.66
CA GLY A 220 -21.92 18.20 -6.03
C GLY A 220 -20.51 17.69 -6.27
N GLU A 221 -19.57 18.59 -6.48
CA GLU A 221 -18.13 18.30 -6.52
C GLU A 221 -17.36 19.34 -5.71
N LEU A 222 -16.65 18.90 -4.67
CA LEU A 222 -15.65 19.69 -3.98
C LEU A 222 -14.27 19.38 -4.57
N GLN A 223 -13.51 20.41 -4.90
CA GLN A 223 -12.16 20.30 -5.39
C GLN A 223 -11.23 21.23 -4.60
N ASP A 224 -10.07 20.69 -4.24
CA ASP A 224 -8.94 21.46 -3.75
C ASP A 224 -8.23 22.14 -4.92
N SER A 225 -8.79 23.24 -5.43
CA SER A 225 -8.23 23.94 -6.60
C SER A 225 -7.14 24.96 -6.25
N LYS A 226 -7.03 25.35 -4.98
CA LYS A 226 -6.09 26.37 -4.50
C LYS A 226 -4.80 25.80 -3.90
N GLU A 227 -4.70 24.49 -3.73
CA GLU A 227 -3.54 23.81 -3.11
C GLU A 227 -3.25 24.26 -1.66
N ASN A 228 -4.21 24.93 -1.03
CA ASN A 228 -4.16 25.38 0.37
C ASN A 228 -5.06 24.53 1.27
N GLY A 229 -5.57 23.42 0.74
CA GLY A 229 -6.43 22.43 1.36
C GLY A 229 -7.86 22.87 1.62
N GLU A 230 -8.28 24.03 1.10
CA GLU A 230 -9.70 24.38 1.01
C GLU A 230 -10.40 23.53 -0.06
N LEU A 231 -11.46 22.84 0.35
CA LEU A 231 -12.32 22.10 -0.57
C LEU A 231 -13.44 23.00 -1.06
N ILE A 232 -13.33 23.45 -2.31
CA ILE A 232 -14.25 24.43 -2.90
C ILE A 232 -15.26 23.71 -3.78
N GLN A 233 -16.53 24.07 -3.66
CA GLN A 233 -17.54 23.53 -4.55
C GLN A 233 -17.41 24.11 -5.96
N VAL A 234 -17.12 23.24 -6.93
CA VAL A 234 -16.87 23.61 -8.33
C VAL A 234 -17.96 23.11 -9.26
N GLY A 235 -18.58 21.96 -8.96
CA GLY A 235 -19.50 21.29 -9.87
C GLY A 235 -20.76 20.79 -9.16
N PRO A 236 -21.84 20.50 -9.91
CA PRO A 236 -22.08 20.91 -11.30
C PRO A 236 -22.22 22.44 -11.45
N ALA A 237 -22.05 22.96 -12.67
CA ALA A 237 -22.15 24.41 -12.92
C ALA A 237 -23.53 24.94 -12.48
N ALA A 238 -23.55 26.09 -11.80
CA ALA A 238 -24.75 26.67 -11.17
C ALA A 238 -25.34 25.86 -9.99
N SER A 239 -24.61 24.90 -9.43
CA SER A 239 -25.02 24.23 -8.18
C SER A 239 -25.07 25.18 -6.99
N VAL A 240 -25.98 24.90 -6.07
CA VAL A 240 -26.13 25.63 -4.80
C VAL A 240 -24.85 25.49 -3.99
N GLY A 241 -24.25 26.62 -3.59
CA GLY A 241 -22.99 26.64 -2.85
C GLY A 241 -21.72 26.67 -3.72
N SER A 242 -21.84 26.80 -5.05
CA SER A 242 -20.68 26.99 -5.93
C SER A 242 -19.79 28.16 -5.47
N GLY A 243 -18.48 27.92 -5.44
CA GLY A 243 -17.47 28.86 -4.93
C GLY A 243 -17.34 28.90 -3.41
N SER A 244 -18.20 28.21 -2.66
CA SER A 244 -18.11 28.11 -1.20
C SER A 244 -17.17 26.97 -0.79
N VAL A 245 -16.54 27.12 0.38
CA VAL A 245 -15.64 26.10 0.96
C VAL A 245 -16.47 25.11 1.79
N GLY A 246 -16.54 23.85 1.35
CA GLY A 246 -17.29 22.78 2.02
C GLY A 246 -16.51 22.04 3.10
N GLY A 247 -15.18 22.22 3.15
CA GLY A 247 -14.33 21.60 4.14
C GLY A 247 -12.85 21.89 3.93
N VAL A 248 -12.03 21.20 4.70
CA VAL A 248 -10.56 21.32 4.66
C VAL A 248 -9.89 19.94 4.65
N VAL A 249 -8.73 19.86 4.00
CA VAL A 249 -7.89 18.65 3.96
C VAL A 249 -6.62 18.85 4.79
N LEU A 250 -6.28 17.88 5.63
CA LEU A 250 -5.01 17.77 6.32
C LEU A 250 -4.12 16.79 5.56
N TYR A 251 -3.29 17.29 4.65
CA TYR A 251 -2.55 16.47 3.68
C TYR A 251 -1.56 15.49 4.31
N ASN A 252 -0.92 15.89 5.41
CA ASN A 252 0.10 15.09 6.08
C ASN A 252 -0.52 14.06 7.02
N GLU A 253 -1.64 14.41 7.64
CA GLU A 253 -2.32 13.59 8.62
C GLU A 253 -3.32 12.62 7.98
N GLY A 254 -3.78 12.90 6.76
CA GLY A 254 -4.74 12.04 6.05
C GLY A 254 -6.18 12.22 6.52
N PHE A 255 -6.56 13.42 6.95
CA PHE A 255 -7.93 13.71 7.37
C PHE A 255 -8.60 14.73 6.46
N ILE A 256 -9.87 14.50 6.17
CA ILE A 256 -10.74 15.48 5.53
C ILE A 256 -11.82 15.86 6.53
N LEU A 257 -11.97 17.15 6.79
CA LEU A 257 -12.98 17.69 7.69
C LEU A 257 -13.98 18.51 6.89
N LEU A 258 -15.23 18.05 6.84
CA LEU A 258 -16.31 18.68 6.09
C LEU A 258 -17.27 19.39 7.04
N THR A 259 -17.64 20.62 6.68
CA THR A 259 -18.56 21.49 7.43
C THR A 259 -19.64 22.11 6.55
N GLY A 260 -19.65 21.81 5.24
CA GLY A 260 -20.67 22.32 4.33
C GLY A 260 -22.05 21.75 4.66
N SER A 261 -22.97 22.62 5.08
CA SER A 261 -24.32 22.27 5.53
C SER A 261 -25.41 22.92 4.68
N TRP A 262 -25.17 23.06 3.37
CA TRP A 262 -26.15 23.56 2.43
C TRP A 262 -26.69 22.42 1.55
N ASN A 263 -27.96 22.52 1.20
CA ASN A 263 -28.65 21.51 0.42
C ASN A 263 -28.09 21.46 -1.01
N LEU A 264 -27.60 20.29 -1.41
CA LEU A 264 -27.15 20.01 -2.78
C LEU A 264 -28.31 19.60 -3.70
N ASN A 265 -29.45 19.22 -3.13
CA ASN A 265 -30.68 18.86 -3.83
C ASN A 265 -31.90 19.30 -2.99
N GLU A 266 -33.03 19.51 -3.65
CA GLU A 266 -34.33 19.84 -3.06
C GLU A 266 -35.09 18.59 -2.56
N GLU A 267 -34.64 17.39 -2.94
CA GLU A 267 -35.21 16.13 -2.48
C GLU A 267 -34.49 15.61 -1.22
N GLN A 268 -35.28 15.19 -0.23
CA GLN A 268 -34.76 14.53 0.96
C GLN A 268 -34.54 13.04 0.70
N ILE A 269 -33.44 12.52 1.24
CA ILE A 269 -33.17 11.09 1.31
C ILE A 269 -32.92 10.69 2.75
N PHE A 270 -33.14 9.41 3.05
CA PHE A 270 -32.80 8.86 4.35
C PHE A 270 -31.29 8.76 4.47
N LEU A 271 -30.69 9.71 5.19
CA LEU A 271 -29.28 9.72 5.54
C LEU A 271 -29.17 9.58 7.06
N LEU A 272 -28.19 8.82 7.52
CA LEU A 272 -27.94 8.71 8.96
C LEU A 272 -27.20 9.96 9.43
N SER A 273 -27.90 10.77 10.22
CA SER A 273 -27.44 12.02 10.81
C SER A 273 -26.74 11.84 12.16
N SER A 274 -26.41 10.61 12.54
CA SER A 274 -25.64 10.27 13.75
C SER A 274 -25.13 8.84 13.72
N SER A 275 -23.95 8.59 14.30
CA SER A 275 -23.44 7.26 14.61
C SER A 275 -24.41 6.56 15.59
N GLY A 276 -25.16 5.56 15.11
CA GLY A 276 -26.06 4.74 15.93
C GLY A 276 -27.52 5.22 16.06
N GLY A 277 -27.94 6.22 15.27
CA GLY A 277 -29.35 6.63 15.20
C GLY A 277 -30.16 5.83 14.15
N SER A 278 -31.48 5.98 14.13
CA SER A 278 -32.29 5.56 12.97
C SER A 278 -32.09 6.54 11.80
N PRO A 279 -32.25 6.12 10.52
CA PRO A 279 -32.19 7.03 9.39
C PRO A 279 -33.17 8.17 9.54
N VAL A 280 -32.71 9.38 9.29
CA VAL A 280 -33.55 10.58 9.30
C VAL A 280 -33.61 11.10 7.87
N ALA A 281 -34.78 11.52 7.43
CA ALA A 281 -34.91 12.23 6.16
C ALA A 281 -34.10 13.53 6.26
N ALA A 282 -33.06 13.65 5.44
CA ALA A 282 -32.18 14.80 5.39
C ALA A 282 -31.91 15.18 3.94
N TYR A 283 -31.61 16.46 3.71
CA TYR A 283 -31.15 16.90 2.41
C TYR A 283 -29.71 16.41 2.19
N PRO A 284 -29.32 16.07 0.95
CA PRO A 284 -27.93 15.83 0.63
C PRO A 284 -27.07 17.06 0.94
N GLU A 285 -26.09 16.91 1.83
CA GLU A 285 -25.18 17.95 2.29
C GLU A 285 -23.77 17.35 2.40
N TRP A 286 -22.72 18.16 2.26
CA TRP A 286 -21.32 17.70 2.42
C TRP A 286 -21.04 17.09 3.82
N LEU A 287 -21.80 17.51 4.83
CA LEU A 287 -21.77 16.93 6.16
C LEU A 287 -22.13 15.43 6.20
N TYR A 288 -22.91 14.93 5.23
CA TYR A 288 -23.27 13.52 5.15
C TYR A 288 -22.42 12.72 4.16
N PHE A 289 -21.31 13.31 3.68
CA PHE A 289 -20.46 12.68 2.67
C PHE A 289 -19.85 11.39 3.19
N GLY A 290 -19.88 10.34 2.36
CA GLY A 290 -19.30 9.04 2.67
C GLY A 290 -20.12 8.21 3.66
N ALA A 291 -21.43 8.48 3.79
CA ALA A 291 -22.29 7.68 4.64
C ALA A 291 -22.21 6.19 4.30
N GLY A 292 -22.01 5.36 5.32
CA GLY A 292 -21.79 3.92 5.19
C GLY A 292 -20.32 3.51 4.95
N ALA A 293 -19.37 4.45 4.96
CA ALA A 293 -17.95 4.11 4.93
C ALA A 293 -17.43 3.73 6.33
N ASN A 294 -17.63 2.46 6.71
CA ASN A 294 -17.09 1.88 7.94
C ASN A 294 -17.44 2.67 9.22
N ASP A 295 -18.59 3.34 9.23
CA ASP A 295 -19.07 4.23 10.29
C ASP A 295 -19.95 3.52 11.33
N GLY A 296 -19.95 2.19 11.32
CA GLY A 296 -20.73 1.35 12.24
C GLY A 296 -22.24 1.40 12.01
N LEU A 297 -22.68 1.96 10.87
CA LEU A 297 -24.09 1.98 10.50
C LEU A 297 -24.56 0.55 10.18
N PRO A 298 -25.74 0.12 10.68
CA PRO A 298 -26.32 -1.15 10.31
C PRO A 298 -26.74 -1.10 8.83
N VAL A 299 -25.91 -1.63 7.95
CA VAL A 299 -26.26 -1.96 6.57
C VAL A 299 -26.76 -3.40 6.58
N ASP A 300 -28.06 -3.61 6.83
CA ASP A 300 -28.69 -4.91 6.65
C ASP A 300 -29.44 -4.98 5.29
N ASP A 301 -29.70 -6.19 4.80
CA ASP A 301 -30.39 -6.45 3.53
C ASP A 301 -31.83 -5.89 3.45
N THR A 302 -32.49 -5.65 4.59
CA THR A 302 -33.83 -5.03 4.67
C THR A 302 -33.81 -3.52 4.44
N TRP A 303 -32.65 -2.87 4.59
CA TRP A 303 -32.44 -1.43 4.36
C TRP A 303 -31.90 -1.12 2.94
N ARG A 304 -31.62 -2.19 2.17
CA ARG A 304 -31.07 -2.11 0.80
C ARG A 304 -32.14 -1.98 -0.29
N THR A 305 -33.41 -2.22 0.04
CA THR A 305 -34.51 -2.20 -0.93
C THR A 305 -35.08 -0.80 -1.05
N ALA A 306 -34.51 0.00 -1.95
CA ALA A 306 -35.01 1.31 -2.34
C ALA A 306 -36.43 1.17 -2.93
N THR A 307 -37.44 1.36 -2.09
CA THR A 307 -38.74 1.87 -2.53
C THR A 307 -38.67 3.39 -2.43
N PRO A 308 -39.30 4.18 -3.30
CA PRO A 308 -39.45 5.62 -3.05
C PRO A 308 -40.12 5.80 -1.68
N GLY A 309 -39.36 6.28 -0.68
CA GLY A 309 -39.79 6.38 0.73
C GLY A 309 -39.35 5.25 1.67
N GLY A 310 -38.59 4.25 1.21
CA GLY A 310 -37.94 3.22 2.03
C GLY A 310 -36.46 3.59 2.30
N GLY A 311 -36.07 3.64 3.58
CA GLY A 311 -34.75 4.11 4.01
C GLY A 311 -33.62 3.21 3.52
N GLY A 312 -32.69 3.78 2.74
CA GLY A 312 -31.50 3.09 2.25
C GLY A 312 -30.49 4.05 1.63
N LEU A 313 -29.21 3.69 1.65
CA LEU A 313 -28.12 4.45 1.05
C LEU A 313 -28.00 4.25 -0.48
N ALA A 314 -28.88 3.46 -1.09
CA ALA A 314 -28.83 3.12 -2.52
C ALA A 314 -28.90 4.36 -3.45
N SER A 315 -29.62 5.41 -3.04
CA SER A 315 -29.71 6.66 -3.83
C SER A 315 -28.50 7.58 -3.64
N ALA A 316 -27.61 7.30 -2.68
CA ALA A 316 -26.43 8.11 -2.40
C ALA A 316 -25.15 7.36 -2.77
N SER A 317 -24.34 7.94 -3.65
CA SER A 317 -23.00 7.43 -3.94
C SER A 317 -21.97 8.53 -3.78
N PHE A 318 -20.77 8.17 -3.34
CA PHE A 318 -19.70 9.10 -3.06
C PHE A 318 -18.42 8.68 -3.77
N GLY A 319 -17.78 9.62 -4.46
CA GLY A 319 -16.44 9.44 -5.01
C GLY A 319 -15.44 10.26 -4.22
N LEU A 320 -14.32 9.66 -3.80
CA LEU A 320 -13.18 10.34 -3.24
C LEU A 320 -11.95 9.97 -4.08
N THR A 321 -11.30 10.97 -4.66
CA THR A 321 -10.11 10.79 -5.48
C THR A 321 -9.00 11.68 -4.98
N PHE A 322 -7.78 11.14 -4.91
CA PHE A 322 -6.58 11.90 -4.55
C PHE A 322 -5.32 11.22 -5.10
N GLN A 323 -4.21 11.95 -5.16
CA GLN A 323 -2.90 11.36 -5.43
C GLN A 323 -2.07 11.35 -4.14
N GLY A 324 -1.48 10.22 -3.82
CA GLY A 324 -0.48 10.13 -2.76
C GLY A 324 0.85 10.76 -3.16
N THR A 325 1.79 10.73 -2.24
CA THR A 325 3.21 11.02 -2.48
C THR A 325 4.03 9.97 -1.79
N THR A 326 4.78 9.18 -2.56
CA THR A 326 5.78 8.26 -2.03
C THR A 326 7.17 8.76 -2.39
N LYS A 327 8.07 8.76 -1.40
CA LYS A 327 9.47 9.16 -1.57
C LYS A 327 10.33 7.91 -1.36
N THR A 328 10.92 7.41 -2.44
CA THR A 328 11.86 6.27 -2.38
C THR A 328 13.27 6.79 -2.58
N GLN A 329 14.18 6.45 -1.68
CA GLN A 329 15.58 6.81 -1.87
C GLN A 329 16.20 5.85 -2.88
N THR A 330 16.98 6.39 -3.80
CA THR A 330 17.61 5.61 -4.86
C THR A 330 19.08 5.99 -4.91
N VAL A 331 19.94 5.01 -4.79
CA VAL A 331 21.39 5.17 -4.95
C VAL A 331 21.77 4.69 -6.33
N THR A 332 22.29 5.61 -7.13
CA THR A 332 22.88 5.32 -8.43
C THR A 332 24.40 5.33 -8.30
N MET A 333 25.02 4.20 -8.59
CA MET A 333 26.48 4.05 -8.61
C MET A 333 26.95 3.89 -10.04
N TYR A 334 27.96 4.67 -10.41
CA TYR A 334 28.65 4.57 -11.69
C TYR A 334 30.02 3.94 -11.47
N THR A 335 30.25 2.79 -12.10
CA THR A 335 31.58 2.18 -12.14
C THR A 335 32.09 2.17 -13.56
N HIS A 336 33.25 2.78 -13.78
CA HIS A 336 33.85 2.84 -15.11
C HIS A 336 35.05 1.90 -15.19
N ALA A 337 35.06 1.07 -16.21
CA ALA A 337 36.22 0.31 -16.66
C ALA A 337 36.89 1.10 -17.78
N LYS A 338 37.90 1.90 -17.42
CA LYS A 338 38.64 2.73 -18.37
C LYS A 338 39.53 1.86 -19.28
N ARG A 339 40.03 2.45 -20.36
CA ARG A 339 41.06 1.91 -21.25
C ARG A 339 42.22 1.34 -20.44
N GLY A 340 42.62 0.11 -20.74
CA GLY A 340 43.67 -0.62 -20.04
C GLY A 340 43.28 -1.18 -18.65
N GLN A 341 42.06 -0.95 -18.17
CA GLN A 341 41.57 -1.52 -16.90
C GLN A 341 40.67 -2.74 -17.16
N VAL A 342 40.62 -3.66 -16.19
CA VAL A 342 39.78 -4.87 -16.27
C VAL A 342 40.09 -5.73 -17.51
N ASN A 343 41.36 -5.75 -17.93
CA ASN A 343 41.88 -6.45 -19.12
C ASN A 343 42.47 -7.84 -18.80
N TYR A 344 42.21 -8.37 -17.60
CA TYR A 344 42.69 -9.67 -17.16
C TYR A 344 41.57 -10.52 -16.54
N SER A 345 41.50 -11.80 -16.94
CA SER A 345 40.61 -12.81 -16.38
C SER A 345 41.43 -13.98 -15.85
N ASN A 346 41.03 -14.54 -14.71
CA ASN A 346 41.65 -15.73 -14.13
C ASN A 346 41.10 -17.03 -14.77
N ASN A 347 40.22 -16.94 -15.77
CA ASN A 347 39.67 -18.12 -16.41
C ASN A 347 40.76 -18.84 -17.21
N LEU A 348 40.82 -20.16 -17.02
CA LEU A 348 41.73 -21.04 -17.76
C LEU A 348 41.46 -20.89 -19.27
N THR A 349 42.50 -20.56 -20.03
CA THR A 349 42.41 -20.48 -21.50
C THR A 349 42.65 -21.87 -22.09
N PHE A 350 41.91 -22.24 -23.13
CA PHE A 350 42.08 -23.52 -23.79
C PHE A 350 43.29 -23.50 -24.74
N LEU A 351 43.98 -24.64 -24.83
CA LEU A 351 45.03 -24.86 -25.83
C LEU A 351 44.40 -25.21 -27.17
N MET A 352 45.10 -24.91 -28.27
CA MET A 352 44.67 -25.35 -29.59
C MET A 352 44.69 -26.89 -29.66
N SER A 353 43.62 -27.49 -30.20
CA SER A 353 43.55 -28.93 -30.40
C SER A 353 44.67 -29.39 -31.35
N GLY A 354 45.37 -30.47 -30.99
CA GLY A 354 46.49 -30.99 -31.79
C GLY A 354 47.85 -30.33 -31.53
N SER A 355 47.96 -29.42 -30.56
CA SER A 355 49.27 -28.88 -30.15
C SER A 355 50.16 -29.97 -29.56
N GLU A 356 51.43 -30.02 -29.99
CA GLU A 356 52.42 -30.95 -29.43
C GLU A 356 52.55 -30.75 -27.92
N LYS A 357 52.45 -31.86 -27.18
CA LYS A 357 52.62 -31.87 -25.72
C LYS A 357 54.11 -32.03 -25.42
N LEU A 358 54.61 -31.43 -24.35
CA LEU A 358 55.95 -31.73 -23.85
C LEU A 358 56.01 -33.20 -23.44
N GLU A 359 56.84 -33.98 -24.12
CA GLU A 359 56.99 -35.41 -23.88
C GLU A 359 58.01 -35.73 -22.78
N TYR A 360 58.87 -34.77 -22.42
CA TYR A 360 59.91 -34.94 -21.41
C TYR A 360 59.92 -33.81 -20.39
N THR A 361 59.96 -34.18 -19.10
CA THR A 361 60.21 -33.29 -17.97
C THR A 361 61.39 -33.84 -17.17
N SER A 362 62.35 -32.99 -16.82
CA SER A 362 63.57 -33.35 -16.11
C SER A 362 63.64 -32.61 -14.77
N SER A 363 64.33 -33.18 -13.78
CA SER A 363 64.57 -32.56 -12.47
C SER A 363 65.55 -31.37 -12.49
N HIS A 364 66.23 -31.14 -13.63
CA HIS A 364 67.29 -30.12 -13.73
C HIS A 364 67.02 -29.02 -14.77
N VAL A 365 66.03 -29.17 -15.65
CA VAL A 365 65.70 -28.18 -16.69
C VAL A 365 64.19 -28.11 -16.86
N TYR A 366 63.65 -26.90 -16.77
CA TYR A 366 62.29 -26.59 -17.19
C TYR A 366 62.36 -25.98 -18.59
N GLU A 367 61.77 -26.65 -19.58
CA GLU A 367 61.60 -26.11 -20.92
C GLU A 367 60.10 -25.94 -21.20
N GLU A 368 59.68 -24.70 -21.43
CA GLU A 368 58.33 -24.40 -21.87
C GLU A 368 58.24 -24.58 -23.39
N ASN A 369 57.24 -25.32 -23.88
CA ASN A 369 57.08 -25.55 -25.32
C ASN A 369 56.79 -24.22 -26.02
N SER A 370 57.77 -23.71 -26.75
CA SER A 370 57.71 -22.46 -27.49
C SER A 370 56.68 -22.46 -28.64
N ASN A 371 56.26 -23.65 -29.11
CA ASN A 371 55.26 -23.82 -30.16
C ASN A 371 53.83 -24.05 -29.63
N ARG A 372 53.60 -23.90 -28.32
CA ARG A 372 52.29 -24.12 -27.71
C ARG A 372 51.31 -22.98 -28.04
N LEU A 373 50.46 -23.21 -29.03
CA LEU A 373 49.45 -22.23 -29.46
C LEU A 373 48.21 -22.25 -28.54
N LEU A 374 47.75 -21.06 -28.17
CA LEU A 374 46.48 -20.86 -27.47
C LEU A 374 45.32 -20.93 -28.48
N ALA A 375 44.18 -21.49 -28.06
CA ALA A 375 42.98 -21.47 -28.88
C ALA A 375 42.50 -20.02 -29.03
N ASN A 376 42.41 -19.54 -30.27
CA ASN A 376 41.93 -18.20 -30.56
C ASN A 376 40.39 -18.19 -30.66
N THR A 377 39.74 -17.41 -29.81
CA THR A 377 38.29 -17.20 -29.82
C THR A 377 37.89 -15.94 -30.59
N VAL A 378 38.84 -15.21 -31.16
CA VAL A 378 38.60 -14.01 -31.97
C VAL A 378 38.24 -14.43 -33.39
N SER A 379 36.99 -14.24 -33.79
CA SER A 379 36.59 -14.36 -35.20
C SER A 379 36.81 -13.04 -35.93
N SER A 380 37.18 -13.12 -37.20
CA SER A 380 37.23 -12.00 -38.13
C SER A 380 35.84 -11.76 -38.72
N SER A 381 35.53 -10.50 -39.06
CA SER A 381 34.31 -10.13 -39.78
C SER A 381 34.35 -10.49 -41.28
N TYR A 382 35.51 -10.89 -41.79
CA TYR A 382 35.73 -11.34 -43.17
C TYR A 382 35.82 -12.87 -43.22
N THR A 383 35.11 -13.46 -44.18
CA THR A 383 35.29 -14.87 -44.55
C THR A 383 36.71 -15.06 -45.10
N ASP A 384 37.40 -16.11 -44.68
CA ASP A 384 38.77 -16.49 -45.08
C ASP A 384 39.94 -15.68 -44.49
N TYR A 385 39.68 -14.79 -43.52
CA TYR A 385 40.74 -14.13 -42.75
C TYR A 385 40.74 -14.63 -41.30
N SER A 386 41.88 -15.12 -40.80
CA SER A 386 42.05 -15.43 -39.37
C SER A 386 42.61 -14.21 -38.65
N ALA A 387 41.83 -13.66 -37.71
CA ALA A 387 42.31 -12.55 -36.89
C ALA A 387 43.43 -13.04 -35.97
N SER A 388 44.46 -12.20 -35.76
CA SER A 388 45.51 -12.48 -34.78
C SER A 388 44.91 -12.67 -33.38
N PHE A 389 45.51 -13.54 -32.56
CA PHE A 389 45.10 -13.70 -31.17
C PHE A 389 45.11 -12.36 -30.43
N LYS A 390 44.00 -12.04 -29.77
CA LYS A 390 43.85 -10.90 -28.86
C LYS A 390 43.21 -11.40 -27.58
N ARG A 391 43.70 -10.93 -26.43
CA ARG A 391 43.08 -11.22 -25.13
C ARG A 391 41.69 -10.58 -25.10
N GLN A 392 40.68 -11.37 -24.72
CA GLN A 392 39.30 -10.91 -24.57
C GLN A 392 38.87 -11.11 -23.12
N VAL A 393 38.30 -10.08 -22.51
CA VAL A 393 37.70 -10.18 -21.18
C VAL A 393 36.21 -9.92 -21.31
N TYR A 394 35.40 -10.74 -20.64
CA TYR A 394 33.96 -10.57 -20.56
C TYR A 394 33.57 -10.21 -19.12
N ILE A 395 32.82 -9.12 -18.98
CA ILE A 395 32.25 -8.69 -17.71
C ILE A 395 30.83 -9.24 -17.63
N SER A 396 30.60 -10.20 -16.73
CA SER A 396 29.29 -10.82 -16.50
C SER A 396 28.62 -10.34 -15.21
N LYS A 397 29.42 -10.02 -14.20
CA LYS A 397 28.94 -9.61 -12.87
C LYS A 397 29.81 -8.50 -12.31
N VAL A 398 29.19 -7.59 -11.57
CA VAL A 398 29.86 -6.53 -10.82
C VAL A 398 29.55 -6.72 -9.34
N GLY A 399 30.58 -7.02 -8.54
CA GLY A 399 30.45 -7.11 -7.09
C GLY A 399 30.64 -5.75 -6.43
N ILE A 400 29.79 -5.44 -5.47
CA ILE A 400 29.87 -4.24 -4.63
C ILE A 400 30.39 -4.68 -3.27
N TYR A 401 31.43 -4.00 -2.78
CA TYR A 401 32.11 -4.34 -1.54
C TYR A 401 32.06 -3.18 -0.55
N ASP A 402 32.02 -3.49 0.74
CA ASP A 402 32.22 -2.51 1.80
C ASP A 402 33.71 -2.12 1.96
N VAL A 403 34.00 -1.23 2.92
CA VAL A 403 35.36 -0.78 3.23
C VAL A 403 36.28 -1.93 3.69
N ASN A 404 35.70 -2.97 4.30
CA ASN A 404 36.41 -4.16 4.79
C ASN A 404 36.53 -5.27 3.74
N LYS A 405 36.07 -5.02 2.49
CA LYS A 405 36.03 -5.98 1.37
C LYS A 405 35.04 -7.14 1.57
N ASN A 406 34.01 -6.95 2.39
CA ASN A 406 32.86 -7.84 2.42
C ASN A 406 31.95 -7.54 1.23
N LEU A 407 31.47 -8.60 0.56
CA LEU A 407 30.55 -8.47 -0.57
C LEU A 407 29.15 -8.09 -0.05
N ILE A 408 28.66 -6.90 -0.43
CA ILE A 408 27.35 -6.39 -0.03
C ILE A 408 26.29 -6.52 -1.12
N GLY A 409 26.70 -6.73 -2.38
CA GLY A 409 25.77 -6.93 -3.49
C GLY A 409 26.45 -7.41 -4.75
N VAL A 410 25.70 -8.07 -5.63
CA VAL A 410 26.17 -8.52 -6.95
C VAL A 410 25.17 -8.07 -8.00
N ALA A 411 25.61 -7.22 -8.93
CA ALA A 411 24.85 -6.87 -10.12
C ALA A 411 25.22 -7.84 -11.25
N THR A 412 24.25 -8.62 -11.71
CA THR A 412 24.41 -9.57 -12.82
C THR A 412 23.89 -8.96 -14.11
N LEU A 413 24.62 -9.14 -15.21
CA LEU A 413 24.16 -8.77 -16.56
C LEU A 413 23.51 -9.99 -17.23
N SER A 414 22.42 -9.78 -17.97
CA SER A 414 21.75 -10.86 -18.71
C SER A 414 22.68 -11.48 -19.76
N ASN A 415 23.47 -10.64 -20.45
CA ASN A 415 24.49 -11.06 -21.39
C ASN A 415 25.85 -10.48 -20.98
N PRO A 416 26.92 -11.29 -20.90
CA PRO A 416 28.26 -10.78 -20.63
C PRO A 416 28.72 -9.80 -21.71
N VAL A 417 29.31 -8.68 -21.29
CA VAL A 417 29.79 -7.65 -22.21
C VAL A 417 31.30 -7.84 -22.42
N LYS A 418 31.72 -7.94 -23.69
CA LYS A 418 33.13 -7.96 -24.07
C LYS A 418 33.75 -6.60 -23.77
N LYS A 419 34.92 -6.59 -23.13
CA LYS A 419 35.73 -5.39 -22.87
C LYS A 419 37.05 -5.54 -23.63
N GLU A 420 37.25 -4.73 -24.67
CA GLU A 420 38.55 -4.63 -25.34
C GLU A 420 39.49 -3.69 -24.56
N GLU A 421 40.80 -3.74 -24.84
CA GLU A 421 41.77 -2.96 -24.08
C GLU A 421 41.62 -1.45 -24.33
N ASP A 422 41.25 -1.07 -25.55
CA ASP A 422 41.12 0.30 -26.05
C ASP A 422 39.75 0.96 -25.79
N GLU A 423 38.74 0.18 -25.39
CA GLU A 423 37.41 0.68 -25.10
C GLU A 423 37.29 1.34 -23.72
N ASP A 424 36.22 2.08 -23.48
CA ASP A 424 35.79 2.54 -22.16
C ASP A 424 34.37 2.03 -21.90
N LEU A 425 34.14 1.31 -20.79
CA LEU A 425 32.80 0.86 -20.39
C LEU A 425 32.38 1.49 -19.07
N SER A 426 31.10 1.83 -18.95
CA SER A 426 30.52 2.38 -17.73
C SER A 426 29.27 1.58 -17.36
N PHE A 427 29.23 1.06 -16.14
CA PHE A 427 28.07 0.36 -15.62
C PHE A 427 27.33 1.27 -14.64
N LYS A 428 26.04 1.47 -14.92
CA LYS A 428 25.11 2.18 -14.04
C LYS A 428 24.37 1.16 -13.19
N ILE A 429 24.65 1.15 -11.90
CA ILE A 429 23.96 0.30 -10.92
C ILE A 429 22.97 1.18 -10.17
N LYS A 430 21.72 0.74 -10.08
CA LYS A 430 20.68 1.39 -9.29
C LYS A 430 20.27 0.49 -8.14
N LEU A 431 20.14 1.07 -6.96
CA LEU A 431 19.64 0.40 -5.77
C LEU A 431 18.57 1.29 -5.14
N ASP A 432 17.38 0.73 -4.93
CA ASP A 432 16.31 1.37 -4.19
C ASP A 432 16.50 1.04 -2.70
N ILE A 433 16.44 2.06 -1.84
CA ILE A 433 16.72 1.99 -0.39
C ILE A 433 15.48 2.42 0.40
#